data_AF-A0A093FAF7-F1
#
_entry.id   AF-A0A093FAF7-F1
#
_cell.length_a   1.000
_cell.length_b   1.000
_cell.length_c   1.000
_cell.angle_alpha   90.00
_cell.angle_beta   90.00
_cell.angle_gamma   90.00
#
_symmetry.space_group_name_H-M   'P 1'
#
loop_
_entity.id
_entity.type
_entity.pdbx_description
1 polymer ?
#
loop_
_entity_poly.entity_id
_entity_poly.type
_entity_poly.pdbx_seq_one_letter_code
_entity_poly.pdbx_strand_id
1 'polypeptide(L)'
;LFNKGPINAVFNLVPPATVLGCCFTFLPQEGTVLPEELQVIRISFSSTILGQFTEEFRFSVNGSPEPVALTIRGCVIGPTFHFDVPALHFGDVSFGFPHTLPCRLTNTSLVPMTFSLRIPGDGSGKPSASSFVQMSGSTGSSWRKGAQRCLKPREFTIKPCRGTVRSLGVLDIQVTLCSNTLKSYELALVVDVDGVGKEVLALLLTARCIVPPLRVLNPIVTFGRCFLKFPYQQMLTLVNDSDLPGCYQLLPQKHKKDASVWYSSRAPCGIVQPHSSVEVPFTLEAQVVGEQDT
;
A
#
# COMPACT_ATOMS: atom_id res chain seq x y z
N LEU A 1 44.04 26.79 -10.93
CA LEU A 1 44.57 28.16 -11.01
C LEU A 1 45.92 28.11 -11.68
N PHE A 2 46.21 29.01 -12.61
CA PHE A 2 47.50 29.09 -13.30
C PHE A 2 48.10 30.48 -13.11
N ASN A 3 49.32 30.56 -12.60
CA ASN A 3 49.97 31.84 -12.32
C ASN A 3 50.85 32.27 -13.51
N LYS A 4 50.31 33.15 -14.36
CA LYS A 4 51.06 33.81 -15.45
C LYS A 4 51.82 35.06 -14.99
N GLY A 5 51.77 35.37 -13.70
CA GLY A 5 52.41 36.54 -13.13
C GLY A 5 53.88 36.27 -12.82
N PRO A 6 54.72 37.31 -12.77
CA PRO A 6 56.14 37.18 -12.47
C PRO A 6 56.43 36.97 -10.97
N ILE A 7 55.41 36.96 -10.11
CA ILE A 7 55.53 36.85 -8.65
C ILE A 7 54.65 35.73 -8.10
N ASN A 8 54.96 35.27 -6.89
CA ASN A 8 54.15 34.26 -6.18
C ASN A 8 52.72 34.77 -5.96
N ALA A 9 51.73 33.98 -6.35
CA ALA A 9 50.32 34.27 -6.16
C ALA A 9 49.78 33.50 -4.96
N VAL A 10 49.55 34.20 -3.84
CA VAL A 10 48.86 33.63 -2.67
C VAL A 10 47.36 33.78 -2.91
N PHE A 11 46.62 32.66 -2.88
CA PHE A 11 45.18 32.64 -3.09
C PHE A 11 44.43 32.11 -1.87
N ASN A 12 43.20 32.57 -1.69
CA ASN A 12 42.24 32.03 -0.73
C ASN A 12 40.82 32.06 -1.33
N LEU A 13 40.09 30.96 -1.16
CA LEU A 13 38.68 30.86 -1.53
C LEU A 13 37.84 31.77 -0.62
N VAL A 14 37.08 32.68 -1.24
CA VAL A 14 36.06 33.45 -0.52
C VAL A 14 34.94 32.51 -0.10
N PRO A 15 34.53 32.50 1.19
CA PRO A 15 33.46 31.64 1.67
C PRO A 15 32.17 31.80 0.85
N PRO A 16 31.50 30.70 0.46
CA PRO A 16 30.25 30.78 -0.28
C PRO A 16 29.15 31.45 0.55
N ALA A 17 28.34 32.29 -0.09
CA ALA A 17 27.26 33.05 0.56
C ALA A 17 25.89 32.36 0.47
N THR A 18 25.73 31.41 -0.45
CA THR A 18 24.48 30.70 -0.70
C THR A 18 24.45 29.35 0.02
N VAL A 19 23.26 28.89 0.39
CA VAL A 19 23.08 27.56 1.02
C VAL A 19 23.59 26.44 0.12
N LEU A 20 23.39 26.56 -1.20
CA LEU A 20 23.86 25.59 -2.18
C LEU A 20 25.38 25.69 -2.41
N GLY A 21 25.94 26.89 -2.37
CA GLY A 21 27.39 27.11 -2.42
C GLY A 21 28.11 26.38 -1.28
N CYS A 22 27.50 26.32 -0.09
CA CYS A 22 27.99 25.54 1.04
C CYS A 22 28.01 24.01 0.81
N CYS A 23 27.34 23.50 -0.23
CA CYS A 23 27.38 22.09 -0.62
C CYS A 23 28.62 21.74 -1.48
N PHE A 24 29.45 22.73 -1.83
CA PHE A 24 30.70 22.54 -2.55
C PHE A 24 31.89 22.56 -1.59
N THR A 25 32.83 21.64 -1.82
CA THR A 25 34.13 21.64 -1.13
C THR A 25 35.25 21.75 -2.16
N PHE A 26 36.19 22.66 -1.89
CA PHE A 26 37.36 22.91 -2.70
C PHE A 26 38.60 22.48 -1.92
N LEU A 27 39.51 21.75 -2.56
CA LEU A 27 40.76 21.31 -1.94
C LEU A 27 41.93 21.51 -2.92
N PRO A 28 42.95 22.32 -2.58
CA PRO A 28 43.04 23.17 -1.40
C PRO A 28 42.13 24.42 -1.48
N GLN A 29 41.78 25.02 -0.33
CA GLN A 29 41.00 26.28 -0.28
C GLN A 29 41.89 27.52 -0.31
N GLU A 30 43.13 27.39 0.16
CA GLU A 30 44.15 28.43 0.13
C GLU A 30 45.50 27.82 -0.25
N GLY A 31 46.43 28.65 -0.71
CA GLY A 31 47.77 28.20 -1.05
C GLY A 31 48.56 29.26 -1.81
N THR A 32 49.76 28.87 -2.26
CA THR A 32 50.66 29.73 -3.03
C THR A 32 51.01 29.05 -4.34
N VAL A 33 50.84 29.77 -5.46
CA VAL A 33 51.23 29.32 -6.80
C VAL A 33 52.46 30.11 -7.25
N LEU A 34 53.57 29.43 -7.54
CA LEU A 34 54.78 30.06 -8.04
C LEU A 34 54.59 30.57 -9.48
N PRO A 35 55.45 31.48 -9.99
CA PRO A 35 55.41 31.92 -11.38
C PRO A 35 55.47 30.73 -12.35
N GLU A 36 54.64 30.76 -13.39
CA GLU A 36 54.51 29.72 -14.42
C GLU A 36 54.10 28.33 -13.90
N GLU A 37 53.65 28.23 -12.64
CA GLU A 37 53.15 26.99 -12.04
C GLU A 37 51.62 26.90 -12.04
N LEU A 38 51.13 25.67 -11.95
CA LEU A 38 49.71 25.34 -11.95
C LEU A 38 49.27 24.67 -10.65
N GLN A 39 48.22 25.20 -10.03
CA GLN A 39 47.56 24.59 -8.89
C GLN A 39 46.24 23.94 -9.32
N VAL A 40 46.14 22.62 -9.17
CA VAL A 40 44.89 21.89 -9.32
C VAL A 40 44.03 22.10 -8.06
N ILE A 41 42.76 22.46 -8.26
CA ILE A 41 41.76 22.56 -7.19
C ILE A 41 40.73 21.47 -7.43
N ARG A 42 40.65 20.52 -6.50
CA ARG A 42 39.66 19.45 -6.54
C ARG A 42 38.35 19.96 -5.96
N ILE A 43 37.28 19.85 -6.75
CA ILE A 43 35.94 20.30 -6.38
C ILE A 43 35.09 19.05 -6.12
N SER A 44 34.42 19.00 -4.98
CA SER A 44 33.40 17.98 -4.68
C SER A 44 32.08 18.67 -4.37
N PHE A 45 30.97 18.06 -4.76
CA PHE A 45 29.63 18.62 -4.60
C PHE A 45 28.69 17.54 -4.08
N SER A 46 27.89 17.88 -3.05
CA SER A 46 26.87 17.00 -2.51
C SER A 46 25.73 17.83 -1.94
N SER A 47 24.57 17.83 -2.62
CA SER A 47 23.39 18.57 -2.18
C SER A 47 22.14 17.68 -2.23
N THR A 48 21.21 17.95 -1.31
CA THR A 48 19.85 17.40 -1.29
C THR A 48 18.82 18.38 -1.88
N ILE A 49 19.25 19.56 -2.30
CA ILE A 49 18.38 20.60 -2.87
C ILE A 49 18.23 20.33 -4.36
N LEU A 50 17.01 19.96 -4.78
CA LEU A 50 16.69 19.67 -6.19
C LEU A 50 16.56 20.95 -7.01
N GLY A 51 16.81 20.84 -8.31
CA GLY A 51 16.58 21.89 -9.30
C GLY A 51 17.83 22.41 -9.98
N GLN A 52 17.63 23.34 -10.91
CA GLN A 52 18.72 24.02 -11.59
C GLN A 52 19.44 24.99 -10.66
N PHE A 53 20.75 25.09 -10.82
CA PHE A 53 21.55 26.03 -10.08
C PHE A 53 22.65 26.67 -10.91
N THR A 54 23.09 27.84 -10.45
CA THR A 54 24.24 28.58 -10.95
C THR A 54 24.88 29.25 -9.76
N GLU A 55 26.08 28.79 -9.40
CA GLU A 55 26.84 29.29 -8.25
C GLU A 55 28.15 29.91 -8.74
N GLU A 56 28.51 31.06 -8.17
CA GLU A 56 29.77 31.73 -8.45
C GLU A 56 30.68 31.67 -7.22
N PHE A 57 31.85 31.09 -7.39
CA PHE A 57 32.91 31.03 -6.38
C PHE A 57 34.02 31.99 -6.75
N ARG A 58 34.59 32.68 -5.75
CA ARG A 58 35.63 33.68 -5.98
C ARG A 58 36.89 33.31 -5.22
N PHE A 59 38.04 33.37 -5.88
CA PHE A 59 39.35 33.23 -5.27
C PHE A 59 39.97 34.62 -5.15
N SER A 60 40.19 35.06 -3.92
CA SER A 60 40.99 36.25 -3.64
C SER A 60 42.45 35.90 -3.88
N VAL A 61 43.16 36.71 -4.67
CA VAL A 61 44.59 36.53 -4.95
C VAL A 61 45.31 37.80 -4.51
N ASN A 62 46.31 37.66 -3.64
CA ASN A 62 47.08 38.79 -3.14
C ASN A 62 47.75 39.53 -4.30
N GLY A 63 47.54 40.86 -4.36
CA GLY A 63 48.06 41.71 -5.43
C GLY A 63 47.16 41.82 -6.67
N SER A 64 46.05 41.07 -6.74
CA SER A 64 45.01 41.26 -7.76
C SER A 64 43.86 42.12 -7.21
N PRO A 65 43.48 43.23 -7.87
CA PRO A 65 42.36 44.06 -7.42
C PRO A 65 41.01 43.36 -7.61
N GLU A 66 40.90 42.46 -8.60
CA GLU A 66 39.68 41.69 -8.87
C GLU A 66 39.90 40.21 -8.51
N PRO A 67 38.97 39.59 -7.74
CA PRO A 67 39.00 38.16 -7.48
C PRO A 67 38.80 37.34 -8.75
N VAL A 68 39.41 36.15 -8.79
CA VAL A 68 39.19 35.20 -9.89
C VAL A 68 37.87 34.46 -9.65
N ALA A 69 36.90 34.61 -10.56
CA ALA A 69 35.59 33.97 -10.45
C ALA A 69 35.52 32.63 -11.20
N LEU A 70 34.84 31.65 -10.60
CA LEU A 70 34.49 30.36 -11.17
C LEU A 70 32.97 30.19 -11.06
N THR A 71 32.29 30.12 -12.20
CA THR A 71 30.85 29.83 -12.25
C THR A 71 30.62 28.33 -12.49
N ILE A 72 29.88 27.68 -11.61
CA ILE A 72 29.46 26.29 -11.74
C ILE A 72 27.94 26.25 -11.97
N ARG A 73 27.52 25.54 -13.01
CA ARG A 73 26.11 25.35 -13.38
C ARG A 73 25.77 23.89 -13.38
N GLY A 74 24.55 23.55 -12.96
CA GLY A 74 24.08 22.17 -12.96
C GLY A 74 22.59 22.06 -12.65
N CYS A 75 22.12 20.81 -12.59
CA CYS A 75 20.77 20.49 -12.16
C CYS A 75 20.84 19.28 -11.23
N VAL A 76 20.35 19.44 -10.01
CA VAL A 76 20.23 18.34 -9.04
C VAL A 76 18.88 17.67 -9.27
N ILE A 77 18.91 16.38 -9.61
CA ILE A 77 17.71 15.55 -9.78
C ILE A 77 17.68 14.46 -8.71
N GLY A 78 16.48 14.04 -8.33
CA GLY A 78 16.30 12.85 -7.50
C GLY A 78 16.57 11.55 -8.30
N PRO A 79 16.59 10.40 -7.63
CA PRO A 79 16.57 9.10 -8.30
C PRO A 79 15.39 9.02 -9.27
N THR A 80 15.64 8.59 -10.50
CA THR A 80 14.63 8.28 -11.50
C THR A 80 14.16 6.84 -11.35
N PHE A 81 12.85 6.61 -11.42
CA PHE A 81 12.25 5.29 -11.26
C PHE A 81 10.86 5.24 -11.88
N HIS A 82 10.33 4.03 -12.09
CA HIS A 82 8.98 3.81 -12.61
C HIS A 82 8.42 2.46 -12.15
N PHE A 83 7.10 2.31 -12.25
CA PHE A 83 6.44 1.00 -12.19
C PHE A 83 6.41 0.36 -13.58
N ASP A 84 6.47 -0.97 -13.64
CA ASP A 84 6.33 -1.75 -14.88
C ASP A 84 4.91 -1.73 -15.46
N VAL A 85 3.92 -1.40 -14.64
CA VAL A 85 2.50 -1.29 -15.02
C VAL A 85 2.00 0.15 -14.85
N PRO A 86 1.03 0.60 -15.66
CA PRO A 86 0.45 1.94 -15.55
C PRO A 86 -0.59 2.05 -14.43
N ALA A 87 -1.20 0.93 -14.03
CA ALA A 87 -2.20 0.84 -12.98
C ALA A 87 -2.34 -0.61 -12.47
N LEU A 88 -2.92 -0.77 -11.27
CA LEU A 88 -3.34 -2.06 -10.73
C LEU A 88 -4.87 -2.16 -10.76
N HIS A 89 -5.37 -3.05 -11.62
CA HIS A 89 -6.79 -3.32 -11.78
C HIS A 89 -7.15 -4.63 -11.08
N PHE A 90 -7.68 -4.53 -9.86
CA PHE A 90 -8.14 -5.70 -9.08
C PHE A 90 -9.45 -6.30 -9.64
N GLY A 91 -10.18 -5.54 -10.46
CA GLY A 91 -11.48 -5.96 -10.97
C GLY A 91 -12.49 -6.14 -9.84
N ASP A 92 -13.34 -7.16 -9.97
CA ASP A 92 -14.31 -7.52 -8.95
C ASP A 92 -13.65 -8.42 -7.89
N VAL A 93 -13.76 -8.01 -6.63
CA VAL A 93 -13.18 -8.72 -5.47
C VAL A 93 -14.30 -9.05 -4.49
N SER A 94 -14.33 -10.30 -4.00
CA SER A 94 -15.31 -10.69 -2.99
C SER A 94 -15.05 -10.02 -1.64
N PHE A 95 -16.13 -9.61 -0.99
CA PHE A 95 -16.11 -9.10 0.38
C PHE A 95 -15.40 -10.07 1.33
N GLY A 96 -14.36 -9.59 2.01
CA GLY A 96 -13.60 -10.35 3.01
C GLY A 96 -12.59 -11.33 2.42
N PHE A 97 -12.40 -11.37 1.11
CA PHE A 97 -11.40 -12.23 0.47
C PHE A 97 -10.19 -11.41 0.01
N PRO A 98 -8.97 -11.76 0.47
CA PRO A 98 -7.77 -11.07 0.04
C PRO A 98 -7.45 -11.42 -1.42
N HIS A 99 -7.28 -10.39 -2.26
CA HIS A 99 -6.79 -10.52 -3.63
C HIS A 99 -5.47 -9.75 -3.76
N THR A 100 -4.45 -10.35 -4.37
CA THR A 100 -3.10 -9.77 -4.46
C THR A 100 -2.69 -9.60 -5.91
N LEU A 101 -2.25 -8.40 -6.27
CA LEU A 101 -1.64 -8.10 -7.56
C LEU A 101 -0.16 -7.74 -7.38
N PRO A 102 0.72 -8.23 -8.27
CA PRO A 102 2.11 -7.80 -8.32
C PRO A 102 2.28 -6.51 -9.13
N CYS A 103 3.24 -5.70 -8.76
CA CYS A 103 3.87 -4.70 -9.62
C CYS A 103 5.37 -4.63 -9.31
N ARG A 104 6.14 -3.99 -10.19
CA ARG A 104 7.58 -3.95 -10.09
C ARG A 104 8.08 -2.51 -10.15
N LEU A 105 8.82 -2.11 -9.12
CA LEU A 105 9.47 -0.80 -9.05
C LEU A 105 10.90 -0.92 -9.59
N THR A 106 11.20 -0.16 -10.64
CA THR A 106 12.51 -0.14 -11.30
C THR A 106 13.20 1.18 -11.04
N ASN A 107 14.34 1.15 -10.32
CA ASN A 107 15.22 2.31 -10.19
C ASN A 107 16.09 2.41 -11.44
N THR A 108 15.91 3.48 -12.21
CA THR A 108 16.71 3.75 -13.43
C THR A 108 17.87 4.69 -13.17
N SER A 109 18.06 5.15 -11.93
CA SER A 109 19.15 6.02 -11.56
C SER A 109 20.42 5.25 -11.20
N LEU A 110 21.55 5.97 -11.25
CA LEU A 110 22.87 5.48 -10.85
C LEU A 110 23.10 5.51 -9.34
N VAL A 111 22.12 5.99 -8.56
CA VAL A 111 22.19 6.08 -7.10
C VAL A 111 21.16 5.15 -6.45
N PRO A 112 21.40 4.64 -5.23
CA PRO A 112 20.38 3.92 -4.48
C PRO A 112 19.18 4.82 -4.16
N MET A 113 17.99 4.22 -4.13
CA MET A 113 16.73 4.91 -3.86
C MET A 113 16.04 4.27 -2.65
N THR A 114 15.98 4.99 -1.53
CA THR A 114 15.21 4.57 -0.36
C THR A 114 13.79 5.12 -0.46
N PHE A 115 12.79 4.26 -0.27
CA PHE A 115 11.40 4.57 -0.53
C PHE A 115 10.46 4.07 0.57
N SER A 116 9.28 4.67 0.61
CA SER A 116 8.12 4.14 1.33
C SER A 116 6.84 4.25 0.52
N LEU A 117 6.03 3.21 0.59
CA LEU A 117 4.77 3.05 -0.12
C LEU A 117 3.60 3.22 0.83
N ARG A 118 2.59 3.95 0.38
CA ARG A 118 1.32 4.11 1.10
C ARG A 118 0.17 4.31 0.12
N ILE A 119 -1.05 4.10 0.58
CA ILE A 119 -2.27 4.37 -0.18
C ILE A 119 -3.07 5.42 0.60
N PRO A 120 -2.98 6.71 0.21
CA PRO A 120 -3.80 7.75 0.82
C PRO A 120 -5.28 7.40 0.62
N GLY A 121 -6.08 7.48 1.68
CA GLY A 121 -7.52 7.19 1.60
C GLY A 121 -7.92 5.74 1.89
N ASP A 122 -6.96 4.81 2.09
CA ASP A 122 -7.23 3.42 2.54
C ASP A 122 -7.83 3.35 3.96
N GLY A 123 -7.82 4.46 4.71
CA GLY A 123 -8.33 4.50 6.07
C GLY A 123 -7.24 4.24 7.12
N SER A 124 -7.49 4.73 8.33
CA SER A 124 -6.55 4.68 9.47
C SER A 124 -7.04 3.80 10.62
N GLY A 125 -8.15 3.08 10.41
CA GLY A 125 -8.71 2.14 11.37
C GLY A 125 -7.90 0.84 11.48
N LYS A 126 -8.50 -0.13 12.18
CA LYS A 126 -7.93 -1.48 12.27
C LYS A 126 -7.84 -2.10 10.86
N PRO A 127 -6.87 -3.00 10.62
CA PRO A 127 -6.82 -3.79 9.39
C PRO A 127 -8.14 -4.53 9.16
N SER A 128 -8.57 -4.60 7.91
CA SER A 128 -9.67 -5.44 7.47
C SER A 128 -9.45 -6.90 7.91
N ALA A 129 -10.51 -7.57 8.33
CA ALA A 129 -10.50 -8.98 8.64
C ALA A 129 -10.92 -9.79 7.41
N SER A 130 -10.19 -10.86 7.10
CA SER A 130 -10.61 -11.81 6.09
C SER A 130 -11.77 -12.65 6.60
N SER A 131 -12.59 -13.20 5.69
CA SER A 131 -13.69 -14.08 6.04
C SER A 131 -13.23 -15.31 6.83
N PHE A 132 -12.02 -15.81 6.57
CA PHE A 132 -11.42 -16.91 7.31
C PHE A 132 -11.19 -16.57 8.79
N VAL A 133 -10.71 -15.35 9.07
CA VAL A 133 -10.52 -14.85 10.44
C VAL A 133 -11.84 -14.54 11.13
N GLN A 134 -12.84 -14.06 10.37
CA GLN A 134 -14.16 -13.81 10.91
C GLN A 134 -14.89 -15.10 11.31
N MET A 135 -14.62 -16.23 10.65
CA MET A 135 -15.20 -17.53 10.98
C MET A 135 -14.60 -18.19 12.23
N SER A 136 -13.33 -17.93 12.55
CA SER A 136 -12.64 -18.54 13.70
C SER A 136 -12.86 -17.79 15.02
N GLY A 137 -13.41 -16.58 14.99
CA GLY A 137 -13.72 -15.81 16.19
C GLY A 137 -14.97 -16.34 16.90
N SER A 138 -14.82 -16.97 18.06
CA SER A 138 -15.90 -17.46 18.95
C SER A 138 -16.84 -16.38 19.53
N THR A 139 -16.99 -15.22 18.90
CA THR A 139 -17.96 -14.20 19.28
C THR A 139 -18.74 -13.76 18.06
N GLY A 140 -19.98 -14.25 17.94
CA GLY A 140 -20.96 -13.89 16.91
C GLY A 140 -21.44 -12.43 16.96
N SER A 141 -20.55 -11.47 17.26
CA SER A 141 -20.87 -10.04 17.41
C SER A 141 -20.12 -9.12 16.44
N SER A 142 -19.26 -9.62 15.54
CA SER A 142 -18.52 -8.72 14.64
C SER A 142 -19.29 -8.33 13.36
N TRP A 143 -20.25 -9.16 12.91
CA TRP A 143 -21.06 -8.84 11.71
C TRP A 143 -22.19 -7.85 12.02
N ARG A 144 -22.57 -7.71 13.31
CA ARG A 144 -23.46 -6.66 13.84
C ARG A 144 -22.72 -5.72 14.78
N LYS A 145 -21.74 -4.96 14.27
CA LYS A 145 -21.40 -3.67 14.90
C LYS A 145 -21.46 -2.57 13.86
N GLY A 146 -22.71 -2.22 13.51
CA GLY A 146 -23.00 -0.83 13.21
C GLY A 146 -22.85 -0.01 14.50
N ALA A 147 -22.30 1.19 14.36
CA ALA A 147 -22.21 2.24 15.38
C ALA A 147 -21.17 2.04 16.52
N GLN A 148 -19.89 2.16 16.17
CA GLN A 148 -18.97 2.97 16.97
C GLN A 148 -18.29 3.93 15.98
N ARG A 149 -18.08 5.20 16.35
CA ARG A 149 -17.43 6.25 15.52
C ARG A 149 -15.99 5.82 15.20
N CYS A 150 -15.83 4.92 14.24
CA CYS A 150 -14.60 4.19 13.98
C CYS A 150 -14.02 4.68 12.66
N LEU A 151 -12.72 4.92 12.66
CA LEU A 151 -11.96 5.27 11.46
C LEU A 151 -12.20 4.21 10.38
N LYS A 152 -12.25 4.63 9.11
CA LYS A 152 -12.38 3.70 7.97
C LYS A 152 -11.33 2.59 8.10
N PRO A 153 -11.71 1.30 7.99
CA PRO A 153 -10.77 0.20 8.14
C PRO A 153 -9.70 0.28 7.06
N ARG A 154 -8.49 -0.18 7.39
CA ARG A 154 -7.39 -0.28 6.44
C ARG A 154 -7.51 -1.59 5.65
N GLU A 155 -7.78 -1.51 4.36
CA GLU A 155 -8.15 -2.64 3.50
C GLU A 155 -7.00 -3.08 2.58
N PHE A 156 -5.98 -2.24 2.38
CA PHE A 156 -4.79 -2.58 1.59
C PHE A 156 -3.56 -2.93 2.44
N THR A 157 -2.84 -3.96 1.99
CA THR A 157 -1.54 -4.37 2.51
C THR A 157 -0.52 -4.36 1.38
N ILE A 158 0.67 -3.79 1.64
CA ILE A 158 1.74 -3.63 0.64
C ILE A 158 2.98 -4.38 1.16
N LYS A 159 3.60 -5.21 0.32
CA LYS A 159 4.80 -5.99 0.67
C LYS A 159 5.82 -5.98 -0.48
N PRO A 160 7.05 -5.48 -0.26
CA PRO A 160 7.47 -4.66 0.87
C PRO A 160 6.83 -3.26 0.82
N CYS A 161 6.53 -2.65 1.96
CA CYS A 161 6.00 -1.29 2.02
C CYS A 161 7.10 -0.22 2.16
N ARG A 162 8.33 -0.61 2.46
CA ARG A 162 9.51 0.25 2.59
C ARG A 162 10.76 -0.53 2.19
N GLY A 163 11.78 0.15 1.73
CA GLY A 163 13.08 -0.47 1.42
C GLY A 163 13.99 0.45 0.63
N THR A 164 15.11 -0.11 0.18
CA THR A 164 16.06 0.58 -0.69
C THR A 164 16.28 -0.24 -1.96
N VAL A 165 16.05 0.38 -3.12
CA VAL A 165 16.36 -0.20 -4.42
C VAL A 165 17.76 0.28 -4.82
N ARG A 166 18.69 -0.65 -5.05
CA ARG A 166 20.03 -0.33 -5.55
C ARG A 166 19.99 0.42 -6.89
N SER A 167 21.10 1.04 -7.26
CA SER A 167 21.25 1.65 -8.58
C SER A 167 20.96 0.64 -9.69
N LEU A 168 20.21 1.07 -10.70
CA LEU A 168 19.76 0.22 -11.82
C LEU A 168 19.04 -1.07 -11.36
N GLY A 169 18.50 -1.06 -10.13
CA GLY A 169 17.90 -2.20 -9.47
C GLY A 169 16.39 -2.29 -9.70
N VAL A 170 15.84 -3.45 -9.32
CA VAL A 170 14.44 -3.79 -9.50
C VAL A 170 13.93 -4.42 -8.21
N LEU A 171 12.67 -4.14 -7.87
CA LEU A 171 11.99 -4.69 -6.70
C LEU A 171 10.55 -5.07 -7.01
N ASP A 172 10.20 -6.32 -6.75
CA ASP A 172 8.82 -6.81 -6.85
C ASP A 172 8.03 -6.43 -5.59
N ILE A 173 6.83 -5.90 -5.82
CA ILE A 173 5.90 -5.41 -4.80
C ILE A 173 4.58 -6.15 -4.98
N GLN A 174 4.04 -6.64 -3.87
CA GLN A 174 2.72 -7.25 -3.79
C GLN A 174 1.76 -6.29 -3.08
N VAL A 175 0.65 -5.99 -3.74
CA VAL A 175 -0.44 -5.18 -3.19
C VAL A 175 -1.65 -6.09 -3.00
N THR A 176 -2.07 -6.27 -1.75
CA THR A 176 -3.21 -7.09 -1.37
C THR A 176 -4.38 -6.21 -0.94
N LEU A 177 -5.55 -6.40 -1.55
CA LEU A 177 -6.82 -5.82 -1.15
C LEU A 177 -7.66 -6.87 -0.43
N CYS A 178 -8.08 -6.58 0.80
CA CYS A 178 -9.09 -7.36 1.54
C CYS A 178 -10.22 -6.42 1.95
N SER A 179 -11.25 -6.29 1.11
CA SER A 179 -12.31 -5.33 1.37
C SER A 179 -13.28 -5.81 2.46
N ASN A 180 -13.66 -4.92 3.38
CA ASN A 180 -14.78 -5.14 4.31
C ASN A 180 -15.87 -4.07 4.12
N THR A 181 -15.88 -3.42 2.95
CA THR A 181 -16.85 -2.36 2.61
C THR A 181 -17.30 -2.56 1.16
N LEU A 182 -18.61 -2.69 0.93
CA LEU A 182 -19.15 -2.75 -0.43
C LEU A 182 -19.07 -1.38 -1.09
N LYS A 183 -18.06 -1.20 -1.94
CA LYS A 183 -17.78 0.06 -2.67
C LYS A 183 -16.88 -0.20 -3.88
N SER A 184 -16.80 0.81 -4.73
CA SER A 184 -15.75 0.92 -5.75
C SER A 184 -14.56 1.69 -5.19
N TYR A 185 -13.37 1.28 -5.60
CA TYR A 185 -12.08 1.86 -5.22
C TYR A 185 -11.49 2.56 -6.43
N GLU A 186 -11.08 3.80 -6.24
CA GLU A 186 -10.26 4.58 -7.15
C GLU A 186 -9.26 5.36 -6.28
N LEU A 187 -8.10 4.75 -6.04
CA LEU A 187 -7.08 5.25 -5.12
C LEU A 187 -5.71 5.20 -5.80
N ALA A 188 -4.68 5.72 -5.16
CA ALA A 188 -3.31 5.67 -5.68
C ALA A 188 -2.35 5.05 -4.67
N LEU A 189 -1.49 4.14 -5.13
CA LEU A 189 -0.28 3.73 -4.43
C LEU A 189 0.79 4.79 -4.66
N VAL A 190 1.11 5.57 -3.64
CA VAL A 190 2.09 6.66 -3.73
C VAL A 190 3.45 6.22 -3.20
N VAL A 191 4.51 6.72 -3.84
CA VAL A 191 5.91 6.50 -3.50
C VAL A 191 6.45 7.78 -2.86
N ASP A 192 6.78 7.72 -1.57
CA ASP A 192 7.58 8.72 -0.90
C ASP A 192 9.07 8.31 -1.00
N VAL A 193 9.96 9.25 -1.26
CA VAL A 193 11.40 9.00 -1.48
C VAL A 193 12.22 9.83 -0.49
N ASP A 194 13.05 9.15 0.29
CA ASP A 194 13.83 9.78 1.36
C ASP A 194 14.81 10.80 0.80
N GLY A 195 14.80 12.02 1.37
CA GLY A 195 15.64 13.13 0.90
C GLY A 195 15.16 13.83 -0.37
N VAL A 196 14.09 13.35 -1.00
CA VAL A 196 13.54 13.92 -2.25
C VAL A 196 12.17 14.53 -2.00
N GLY A 197 11.21 13.76 -1.45
CA GLY A 197 9.86 14.27 -1.23
C GLY A 197 8.81 13.18 -0.96
N LYS A 198 7.58 13.63 -0.72
CA LYS A 198 6.39 12.78 -0.58
C LYS A 198 5.61 12.77 -1.88
N GLU A 199 4.94 11.65 -2.16
CA GLU A 199 4.08 11.47 -3.36
C GLU A 199 4.81 11.79 -4.67
N VAL A 200 6.07 11.36 -4.78
CA VAL A 200 6.94 11.62 -5.95
C VAL A 200 6.41 10.89 -7.18
N LEU A 201 5.82 9.71 -6.99
CA LEU A 201 5.15 8.93 -8.02
C LEU A 201 3.87 8.33 -7.45
N ALA A 202 2.85 8.16 -8.30
CA ALA A 202 1.58 7.55 -7.96
C ALA A 202 1.20 6.49 -9.00
N LEU A 203 0.74 5.33 -8.53
CA LEU A 203 0.21 4.24 -9.35
C LEU A 203 -1.28 4.07 -9.07
N LEU A 204 -2.11 4.17 -10.10
CA LEU A 204 -3.57 4.08 -9.96
C LEU A 204 -3.99 2.67 -9.53
N LEU A 205 -4.93 2.59 -8.58
CA LEU A 205 -5.55 1.38 -8.07
C LEU A 205 -7.05 1.44 -8.31
N THR A 206 -7.60 0.41 -8.95
CA THR A 206 -9.05 0.28 -9.16
C THR A 206 -9.56 -1.09 -8.74
N ALA A 207 -10.73 -1.11 -8.10
CA ALA A 207 -11.39 -2.35 -7.67
C ALA A 207 -12.89 -2.12 -7.45
N ARG A 208 -13.70 -3.18 -7.50
CA ARG A 208 -15.08 -3.16 -7.00
C ARG A 208 -15.27 -4.31 -6.02
N CYS A 209 -15.68 -4.00 -4.80
CA CYS A 209 -16.03 -5.02 -3.82
C CYS A 209 -17.49 -5.44 -3.98
N ILE A 210 -17.71 -6.74 -4.20
CA ILE A 210 -19.04 -7.32 -4.37
C ILE A 210 -19.27 -8.50 -3.44
N VAL A 211 -20.54 -8.84 -3.20
CA VAL A 211 -20.93 -10.11 -2.57
C VAL A 211 -21.49 -10.99 -3.68
N PRO A 212 -20.88 -12.16 -3.96
CA PRO A 212 -21.43 -13.06 -4.96
C PRO A 212 -22.80 -13.60 -4.51
N PRO A 213 -23.80 -13.67 -5.42
CA PRO A 213 -25.10 -14.21 -5.08
C PRO A 213 -25.00 -15.72 -4.86
N LEU A 214 -25.41 -16.19 -3.68
CA LEU A 214 -25.56 -17.61 -3.37
C LEU A 214 -27.03 -18.00 -3.49
N ARG A 215 -27.31 -19.16 -4.10
CA ARG A 215 -28.67 -19.71 -4.17
C ARG A 215 -28.79 -20.99 -3.37
N VAL A 216 -29.99 -21.26 -2.87
CA VAL A 216 -30.34 -22.55 -2.31
C VAL A 216 -30.84 -23.44 -3.44
N LEU A 217 -30.33 -24.66 -3.58
CA LEU A 217 -30.76 -25.59 -4.63
C LEU A 217 -32.22 -25.99 -4.45
N ASN A 218 -32.60 -26.33 -3.21
CA ASN A 218 -33.96 -26.72 -2.82
C ASN A 218 -34.45 -25.75 -1.73
N PRO A 219 -35.23 -24.71 -2.08
CA PRO A 219 -35.64 -23.68 -1.13
C PRO A 219 -36.67 -24.17 -0.11
N ILE A 220 -37.33 -25.29 -0.38
CA ILE A 220 -38.32 -25.91 0.51
C ILE A 220 -37.74 -27.20 1.07
N VAL A 221 -37.75 -27.30 2.39
CA VAL A 221 -37.22 -28.45 3.15
C VAL A 221 -38.35 -29.04 3.98
N THR A 222 -38.76 -30.26 3.67
CA THR A 222 -39.90 -30.91 4.32
C THR A 222 -39.44 -31.99 5.29
N PHE A 223 -39.71 -31.79 6.58
CA PHE A 223 -39.36 -32.74 7.66
C PHE A 223 -40.46 -33.78 7.95
N GLY A 224 -41.64 -33.65 7.35
CA GLY A 224 -42.75 -34.58 7.53
C GLY A 224 -43.26 -34.64 8.97
N ARG A 225 -43.39 -35.84 9.55
CA ARG A 225 -43.87 -36.03 10.93
C ARG A 225 -42.70 -35.98 11.91
N CYS A 226 -42.70 -34.96 12.77
CA CYS A 226 -41.69 -34.77 13.80
C CYS A 226 -42.23 -35.05 15.21
N PHE A 227 -41.43 -35.69 16.06
CA PHE A 227 -41.70 -35.82 17.49
C PHE A 227 -41.28 -34.55 18.24
N LEU A 228 -42.03 -34.22 19.29
CA LEU A 228 -41.70 -33.10 20.19
C LEU A 228 -40.30 -33.30 20.79
N LYS A 229 -39.51 -32.21 20.82
CA LYS A 229 -38.18 -32.16 21.44
C LYS A 229 -37.19 -33.20 20.89
N PHE A 230 -37.45 -33.71 19.68
CA PHE A 230 -36.55 -34.59 18.97
C PHE A 230 -35.89 -33.83 17.81
N PRO A 231 -34.55 -33.83 17.72
CA PRO A 231 -33.84 -33.11 16.66
C PRO A 231 -33.85 -33.93 15.36
N TYR A 232 -34.35 -33.32 14.28
CA TYR A 232 -34.27 -33.85 12.93
C TYR A 232 -33.24 -33.09 12.12
N GLN A 233 -32.44 -33.79 11.32
CA GLN A 233 -31.39 -33.17 10.51
C GLN A 233 -31.66 -33.38 9.02
N GLN A 234 -31.50 -32.32 8.24
CA GLN A 234 -31.54 -32.36 6.79
C GLN A 234 -30.41 -31.51 6.20
N MET A 235 -29.96 -31.84 4.99
CA MET A 235 -28.89 -31.09 4.32
C MET A 235 -29.50 -30.06 3.37
N LEU A 236 -29.08 -28.80 3.52
CA LEU A 236 -29.41 -27.70 2.62
C LEU A 236 -28.22 -27.44 1.70
N THR A 237 -28.42 -27.56 0.38
CA THR A 237 -27.36 -27.30 -0.60
C THR A 237 -27.36 -25.84 -1.00
N LEU A 238 -26.28 -25.14 -0.68
CA LEU A 238 -25.98 -23.81 -1.21
C LEU A 238 -25.12 -23.95 -2.46
N VAL A 239 -25.43 -23.18 -3.50
CA VAL A 239 -24.70 -23.16 -4.76
C VAL A 239 -24.20 -21.75 -5.05
N ASN A 240 -22.92 -21.66 -5.43
CA ASN A 240 -22.29 -20.47 -5.94
C ASN A 240 -22.00 -20.65 -7.43
N ASP A 241 -22.79 -20.00 -8.28
CA ASP A 241 -22.58 -20.02 -9.74
C ASP A 241 -21.66 -18.87 -10.21
N SER A 242 -21.12 -18.06 -9.29
CA SER A 242 -20.27 -16.93 -9.63
C SER A 242 -18.79 -17.31 -9.73
N ASP A 243 -18.00 -16.46 -10.39
CA ASP A 243 -16.55 -16.60 -10.52
C ASP A 243 -15.78 -16.23 -9.24
N LEU A 244 -16.46 -15.70 -8.22
CA LEU A 244 -15.83 -15.25 -6.99
C LEU A 244 -16.28 -16.08 -5.78
N PRO A 245 -15.42 -16.26 -4.76
CA PRO A 245 -15.78 -17.02 -3.58
C PRO A 245 -16.82 -16.25 -2.74
N GLY A 246 -17.84 -16.97 -2.28
CA GLY A 246 -18.87 -16.42 -1.39
C GLY A 246 -18.70 -16.89 0.05
N CYS A 247 -19.22 -16.10 0.99
CA CYS A 247 -19.40 -16.54 2.37
C CYS A 247 -20.89 -16.59 2.69
N TYR A 248 -21.31 -17.62 3.41
CA TYR A 248 -22.65 -17.69 3.99
C TYR A 248 -22.58 -17.63 5.51
N GLN A 249 -23.66 -17.12 6.10
CA GLN A 249 -23.93 -17.22 7.52
C GLN A 249 -25.42 -17.50 7.74
N LEU A 250 -25.71 -18.59 8.45
CA LEU A 250 -27.03 -18.89 8.95
C LEU A 250 -27.39 -17.88 10.04
N LEU A 251 -28.45 -17.12 9.80
CA LEU A 251 -28.91 -16.12 10.77
C LEU A 251 -29.52 -16.83 11.98
N PRO A 252 -29.24 -16.36 13.21
CA PRO A 252 -29.86 -16.91 14.41
C PRO A 252 -31.36 -16.62 14.41
N GLN A 253 -32.14 -17.58 14.90
CA GLN A 253 -33.59 -17.46 14.99
C GLN A 253 -33.98 -16.29 15.91
N LYS A 254 -34.85 -15.41 15.42
CA LYS A 254 -35.46 -14.34 16.22
C LYS A 254 -36.54 -14.95 17.13
N HIS A 255 -36.66 -14.48 18.37
CA HIS A 255 -37.69 -14.92 19.33
C HIS A 255 -37.71 -16.44 19.63
N LYS A 256 -36.54 -17.05 19.80
CA LYS A 256 -36.41 -18.50 20.08
C LYS A 256 -37.31 -19.00 21.23
N LYS A 257 -37.57 -18.20 22.27
CA LYS A 257 -38.36 -18.62 23.43
C LYS A 257 -39.86 -18.83 23.13
N ASP A 258 -40.39 -18.13 22.13
CA ASP A 258 -41.82 -18.14 21.78
C ASP A 258 -42.08 -18.89 20.46
N ALA A 259 -41.03 -19.47 19.86
CA ALA A 259 -41.11 -20.14 18.58
C ALA A 259 -41.60 -21.58 18.71
N SER A 260 -42.56 -21.98 17.87
CA SER A 260 -43.08 -23.34 17.78
C SER A 260 -42.04 -24.38 17.38
N VAL A 261 -40.98 -23.94 16.69
CA VAL A 261 -39.89 -24.77 16.15
C VAL A 261 -38.57 -24.07 16.39
N TRP A 262 -37.55 -24.81 16.79
CA TRP A 262 -36.17 -24.33 16.88
C TRP A 262 -35.34 -24.83 15.71
N TYR A 263 -34.54 -23.95 15.11
CA TYR A 263 -33.55 -24.36 14.13
C TYR A 263 -32.11 -24.04 14.56
N SER A 264 -31.17 -24.87 14.11
CA SER A 264 -29.74 -24.67 14.28
C SER A 264 -28.95 -25.37 13.19
N SER A 265 -27.67 -25.06 13.06
CA SER A 265 -26.74 -25.77 12.19
C SER A 265 -25.42 -25.99 12.90
N ARG A 266 -24.81 -27.14 12.66
CA ARG A 266 -23.43 -27.43 13.11
C ARG A 266 -22.37 -26.69 12.30
N ALA A 267 -22.73 -26.21 11.11
CA ALA A 267 -21.94 -25.34 10.25
C ALA A 267 -22.71 -24.04 9.96
N PRO A 268 -22.82 -23.12 10.94
CA PRO A 268 -23.63 -21.90 10.81
C PRO A 268 -22.98 -20.85 9.92
N CYS A 269 -21.74 -21.04 9.45
CA CYS A 269 -21.09 -20.19 8.48
C CYS A 269 -20.05 -21.00 7.70
N GLY A 270 -19.72 -20.55 6.50
CA GLY A 270 -18.72 -21.21 5.67
C GLY A 270 -18.47 -20.46 4.36
N ILE A 271 -17.47 -20.94 3.63
CA ILE A 271 -17.08 -20.41 2.33
C ILE A 271 -17.62 -21.34 1.25
N VAL A 272 -18.17 -20.77 0.19
CA VAL A 272 -18.53 -21.47 -1.04
C VAL A 272 -17.59 -20.99 -2.14
N GLN A 273 -16.81 -21.92 -2.70
CA GLN A 273 -15.86 -21.58 -3.76
C GLN A 273 -16.59 -21.19 -5.05
N PRO A 274 -15.92 -20.54 -6.02
CA PRO A 274 -16.49 -20.30 -7.34
C PRO A 274 -16.98 -21.60 -7.98
N HIS A 275 -18.12 -21.55 -8.66
CA HIS A 275 -18.71 -22.69 -9.38
C HIS A 275 -18.83 -23.97 -8.53
N SER A 276 -19.08 -23.83 -7.23
CA SER A 276 -19.15 -24.94 -6.29
C SER A 276 -20.42 -24.91 -5.46
N SER A 277 -20.72 -26.05 -4.83
CA SER A 277 -21.81 -26.18 -3.86
C SER A 277 -21.30 -26.67 -2.51
N VAL A 278 -22.01 -26.32 -1.44
CA VAL A 278 -21.75 -26.81 -0.08
C VAL A 278 -23.04 -27.30 0.54
N GLU A 279 -22.96 -28.40 1.29
CA GLU A 279 -24.06 -28.92 2.08
C GLU A 279 -23.98 -28.37 3.50
N VAL A 280 -25.06 -27.73 3.94
CA VAL A 280 -25.19 -27.15 5.27
C VAL A 280 -26.14 -28.03 6.08
N PRO A 281 -25.67 -28.67 7.17
CA PRO A 281 -26.53 -29.49 8.04
C PRO A 281 -27.48 -28.60 8.83
N PHE A 282 -28.78 -28.69 8.53
CA PHE A 282 -29.83 -27.96 9.21
C PHE A 282 -30.56 -28.89 10.18
N THR A 283 -30.59 -28.53 11.46
CA THR A 283 -31.27 -29.27 12.53
C THR A 283 -32.51 -28.52 12.97
N LEU A 284 -33.65 -29.21 12.98
CA LEU A 284 -34.96 -28.72 13.38
C LEU A 284 -35.47 -29.50 14.61
N GLU A 285 -36.01 -28.78 15.59
CA GLU A 285 -36.59 -29.37 16.80
C GLU A 285 -37.96 -28.72 17.10
N ALA A 286 -39.03 -29.51 17.05
CA ALA A 286 -40.40 -29.04 17.33
C ALA A 286 -40.62 -28.86 18.84
N GLN A 287 -41.11 -27.68 19.25
CA GLN A 287 -41.40 -27.34 20.65
C GLN A 287 -42.89 -27.51 21.01
N VAL A 288 -43.78 -27.38 20.01
CA VAL A 288 -45.25 -27.43 20.19
C VAL A 288 -45.86 -28.39 19.16
N VAL A 289 -47.01 -29.00 19.51
CA VAL A 289 -47.77 -29.88 18.60
C VAL A 289 -48.63 -29.03 17.66
N GLY A 290 -48.75 -29.46 16.41
CA GLY A 290 -49.62 -28.84 15.42
C GLY A 290 -48.93 -28.79 14.06
N GLU A 291 -49.68 -28.42 13.02
CA GLU A 291 -49.11 -28.11 11.73
C GLU A 291 -48.36 -26.77 11.82
N GLN A 292 -47.11 -26.75 11.38
CA GLN A 292 -46.23 -25.57 11.41
C GLN A 292 -45.72 -25.33 10.00
N ASP A 293 -45.93 -24.11 9.49
CA ASP A 293 -45.34 -23.60 8.27
C ASP A 293 -44.49 -22.38 8.67
N THR A 294 -43.17 -22.45 8.48
CA THR A 294 -42.19 -21.48 9.00
C THR A 294 -41.14 -21.15 7.96
#